data_AF-A0A918CCZ6-F1
#
_entry.id   AF-A0A918CCZ6-F1
#
_cell.length_a   1.000
_cell.length_b   1.000
_cell.length_c   1.000
_cell.angle_alpha   90.00
_cell.angle_beta   90.00
_cell.angle_gamma   90.00
#
_symmetry.space_group_name_H-M   'P 1'
#
loop_
_entity.id
_entity.type
_entity.pdbx_description
1 polymer ?
#
loop_
_entity_poly.entity_id
_entity_poly.type
_entity_poly.pdbx_seq_one_letter_code
_entity_poly.pdbx_strand_id
1 'polypeptide(L)'
;MSPSTATRLQDLMVRAVENGTGTQPAIPGARVGGKTGTAQHGLGNTGAPYAWFIAWAQAKDSAQPAVAVAVVVEDAAANRTDISGGGDAAPIARAVMEEGLRLEAEGR
;
A
#
# COMPACT_ATOMS: atom_id res chain seq x y z
N MET A 1 12.61 14.99 -9.47
CA MET A 1 11.90 14.12 -10.43
C MET A 1 11.03 15.01 -11.31
N SER A 2 10.97 14.79 -12.63
CA SER A 2 10.06 15.58 -13.48
C SER A 2 8.60 15.16 -13.25
N PRO A 3 7.62 16.05 -13.50
CA PRO A 3 6.20 15.70 -13.40
C PRO A 3 5.83 14.48 -14.26
N SER A 4 6.36 14.42 -15.49
CA SER A 4 6.12 13.28 -16.41
C SER A 4 6.62 11.95 -15.86
N THR A 5 7.79 11.94 -15.20
CA THR A 5 8.32 10.73 -14.56
C THR A 5 7.49 10.34 -13.34
N ALA A 6 7.02 11.32 -12.57
CA ALA A 6 6.15 11.08 -11.40
C ALA A 6 4.82 10.44 -11.80
N THR A 7 4.14 11.00 -12.80
CA THR A 7 2.89 10.45 -13.35
C THR A 7 3.10 9.03 -13.86
N ARG A 8 4.19 8.80 -14.60
CA ARG A 8 4.48 7.45 -15.10
C ARG A 8 4.76 6.45 -13.98
N LEU A 9 5.42 6.88 -12.89
CA LEU A 9 5.62 6.04 -11.72
C LEU A 9 4.30 5.71 -11.03
N GLN A 10 3.39 6.68 -10.88
CA GLN A 10 2.04 6.43 -10.34
C GLN A 10 1.29 5.39 -11.18
N ASP A 11 1.32 5.49 -12.50
CA ASP A 11 0.69 4.51 -13.39
C ASP A 11 1.26 3.10 -13.20
N LEU A 12 2.58 2.98 -13.03
CA LEU A 12 3.22 1.70 -12.76
C LEU A 12 2.82 1.13 -11.40
N MET A 13 2.67 1.98 -10.38
CA MET A 13 2.19 1.57 -9.05
C MET A 13 0.73 1.12 -9.08
N VAL A 14 -0.13 1.77 -9.87
CA VAL A 14 -1.52 1.31 -10.09
C VAL A 14 -1.54 -0.06 -10.74
N ARG A 15 -0.76 -0.25 -11.81
CA ARG A 15 -0.65 -1.56 -12.48
C ARG A 15 -0.14 -2.66 -11.55
N ALA A 16 0.72 -2.34 -10.59
CA ALA A 16 1.22 -3.29 -9.61
C ALA A 16 0.14 -3.75 -8.62
N VAL A 17 -0.85 -2.91 -8.33
CA VAL A 17 -2.03 -3.27 -7.52
C VAL A 17 -3.04 -4.03 -8.37
N GLU A 18 -3.33 -3.58 -9.59
CA GLU A 18 -4.34 -4.20 -10.47
C GLU A 18 -3.91 -5.59 -10.99
N ASN A 19 -2.64 -5.75 -11.36
CA ASN A 19 -2.14 -6.93 -12.08
C ASN A 19 -1.01 -7.66 -11.35
N GLY A 20 -0.65 -7.24 -10.14
CA GLY A 20 0.48 -7.78 -9.39
C GLY A 20 0.09 -8.69 -8.24
N THR A 21 1.06 -8.94 -7.36
CA THR A 21 0.92 -9.82 -6.19
C THR A 21 0.29 -9.14 -4.97
N GLY A 22 -0.12 -7.88 -5.09
CA GLY A 22 -0.70 -7.07 -4.02
C GLY A 22 -2.02 -6.46 -4.44
N THR A 23 -2.99 -7.30 -4.82
CA THR A 23 -4.34 -6.90 -5.26
C THR A 23 -5.27 -6.49 -4.11
N GLN A 24 -4.96 -6.91 -2.88
CA GLN A 24 -5.75 -6.61 -1.68
C GLN A 24 -6.05 -5.12 -1.40
N PRO A 25 -5.18 -4.13 -1.69
CA PRO A 25 -5.44 -2.74 -1.38
C PRO A 25 -6.37 -2.04 -2.38
N ALA A 26 -6.91 -2.74 -3.38
CA ALA A 26 -7.89 -2.15 -4.30
C ALA A 26 -9.13 -1.64 -3.54
N ILE A 27 -9.55 -0.42 -3.86
CA ILE A 27 -10.74 0.23 -3.30
C ILE A 27 -11.68 0.54 -4.46
N PRO A 28 -12.91 -0.01 -4.47
CA PRO A 28 -13.89 0.30 -5.51
C PRO A 28 -14.14 1.81 -5.63
N GLY A 29 -14.12 2.32 -6.87
CA GLY A 29 -14.35 3.74 -7.14
C GLY A 29 -13.15 4.66 -6.87
N ALA A 30 -12.00 4.13 -6.45
CA ALA A 30 -10.78 4.89 -6.25
C ALA A 30 -9.64 4.37 -7.14
N ARG A 31 -8.74 5.28 -7.50
CA ARG A 31 -7.47 4.94 -8.13
C ARG A 31 -6.44 4.69 -7.03
N VAL A 32 -5.93 3.47 -6.95
CA VAL A 32 -4.99 3.06 -5.91
C VAL A 32 -3.68 2.59 -6.54
N GLY A 33 -2.57 3.17 -6.10
CA GLY A 33 -1.23 2.71 -6.46
C GLY A 33 -0.45 2.27 -5.23
N GLY A 34 0.32 1.20 -5.33
CA GLY A 34 1.09 0.73 -4.19
C GLY A 34 2.15 -0.31 -4.53
N LYS A 35 2.97 -0.62 -3.51
CA LYS A 35 3.96 -1.67 -3.59
C LYS A 35 4.12 -2.35 -2.23
N THR A 36 4.31 -3.65 -2.30
CA THR A 36 4.59 -4.50 -1.14
C THR A 36 6.02 -5.01 -1.16
N GLY A 37 6.54 -5.32 0.02
CA GLY A 37 7.64 -6.24 0.18
C GLY A 37 7.65 -6.92 1.54
N THR A 38 8.66 -7.76 1.71
CA THR A 38 9.00 -8.44 2.96
C THR A 38 10.48 -8.19 3.22
N ALA A 39 10.84 -7.69 4.40
CA ALA A 39 12.23 -7.43 4.78
C ALA A 39 12.73 -8.52 5.74
N GLN A 40 13.89 -9.09 5.45
CA GLN A 40 14.57 -10.02 6.34
C GLN A 40 15.07 -9.31 7.61
N HIS A 41 15.01 -9.99 8.75
CA HIS A 41 15.29 -9.39 10.05
C HIS A 41 16.15 -10.32 10.94
N GLY A 42 16.99 -9.72 11.78
CA GLY A 42 17.92 -10.40 12.68
C GLY A 42 19.20 -10.89 11.99
N LEU A 43 20.24 -11.13 12.79
CA LEU A 43 21.50 -11.70 12.30
C LEU A 43 21.24 -13.08 11.70
N GLY A 44 21.70 -13.31 10.47
CA GLY A 44 21.43 -14.57 9.77
C GLY A 44 19.94 -14.81 9.48
N ASN A 45 19.10 -13.77 9.42
CA ASN A 45 17.66 -13.87 9.17
C ASN A 45 16.91 -14.66 10.26
N THR A 46 17.33 -14.51 11.53
CA THR A 46 16.76 -15.22 12.69
C THR A 46 15.50 -14.57 13.26
N GLY A 47 15.33 -13.25 13.10
CA GLY A 47 14.15 -12.53 13.55
C GLY A 47 12.98 -12.68 12.59
N ALA A 48 11.74 -12.55 13.06
CA ALA A 48 10.56 -12.57 12.18
C ALA A 48 10.67 -11.46 11.11
N PRO A 49 10.39 -11.76 9.83
CA PRO A 49 10.50 -10.77 8.77
C PRO A 49 9.48 -9.65 8.94
N TYR A 50 9.80 -8.46 8.44
CA TYR A 50 8.85 -7.35 8.43
C TYR A 50 8.01 -7.37 7.15
N ALA A 51 6.70 -7.31 7.32
CA ALA A 51 5.78 -7.07 6.22
C ALA A 51 5.62 -5.57 6.01
N TRP A 52 5.72 -5.09 4.76
CA TRP A 52 5.51 -3.67 4.48
C TRP A 52 4.69 -3.41 3.22
N PHE A 53 3.96 -2.30 3.26
CA PHE A 53 3.18 -1.81 2.13
C PHE A 53 3.26 -0.27 2.07
N ILE A 54 3.56 0.27 0.89
CA ILE A 54 3.46 1.70 0.61
C ILE A 54 2.39 1.93 -0.45
N ALA A 55 1.49 2.88 -0.21
CA ALA A 55 0.33 3.10 -1.07
C ALA A 55 -0.10 4.57 -1.12
N TRP A 56 -0.94 4.87 -2.10
CA TRP A 56 -1.74 6.09 -2.16
C TRP A 56 -3.10 5.79 -2.79
N ALA A 57 -4.09 6.61 -2.44
CA ALA A 57 -5.44 6.53 -2.99
C ALA A 57 -5.95 7.90 -3.43
N GLN A 58 -6.65 7.91 -4.56
CA GLN A 58 -7.25 9.09 -5.19
C GLN A 58 -8.70 8.77 -5.56
N ALA A 59 -9.64 9.62 -5.16
CA ALA A 59 -11.02 9.51 -5.63
C ALA A 59 -11.08 9.72 -7.15
N LYS A 60 -11.98 9.00 -7.84
CA LYS A 60 -12.09 9.05 -9.31
C LYS A 60 -12.26 10.48 -9.87
N ASP A 61 -12.96 11.33 -9.13
CA ASP A 61 -13.30 12.69 -9.53
C ASP A 61 -12.38 13.75 -8.89
N SER A 62 -11.34 13.34 -8.17
CA SER A 62 -10.33 14.24 -7.58
C SER A 62 -9.11 14.37 -8.49
N ALA A 63 -8.48 15.55 -8.51
CA ALA A 63 -7.27 15.80 -9.28
C ALA A 63 -5.99 15.32 -8.58
N GLN A 64 -6.05 15.06 -7.26
CA GLN A 64 -4.89 14.72 -6.43
C GLN A 64 -5.23 13.55 -5.50
N PRO A 65 -4.23 12.76 -5.07
CA PRO A 65 -4.44 11.74 -4.04
C PRO A 65 -4.90 12.36 -2.72
N ALA A 66 -5.93 11.77 -2.10
CA ALA A 66 -6.42 12.15 -0.78
C ALA A 66 -5.41 11.78 0.32
N VAL A 67 -4.68 10.68 0.10
CA VAL A 67 -3.82 10.08 1.13
C VAL A 67 -2.69 9.27 0.51
N ALA A 68 -1.53 9.32 1.17
CA ALA A 68 -0.41 8.40 0.98
C ALA A 68 -0.06 7.77 2.33
N VAL A 69 0.21 6.46 2.34
CA VAL A 69 0.43 5.66 3.56
C VAL A 69 1.62 4.74 3.41
N ALA A 70 2.38 4.57 4.49
CA ALA A 70 3.40 3.54 4.65
C ALA A 70 3.08 2.71 5.89
N VAL A 71 2.97 1.40 5.72
CA VAL A 71 2.70 0.44 6.80
C VAL A 71 3.88 -0.49 6.92
N VAL A 72 4.34 -0.70 8.15
CA VAL A 72 5.34 -1.72 8.51
C VAL A 72 4.77 -2.51 9.68
N VAL A 73 4.78 -3.83 9.56
CA VAL A 73 4.37 -4.76 10.62
C VAL A 73 5.62 -5.48 11.11
N GLU A 74 5.99 -5.21 12.36
CA GLU A 74 7.21 -5.71 12.99
C GLU A 74 7.05 -7.14 13.55
N ASP A 75 5.85 -7.43 14.07
CA ASP A 75 5.56 -8.68 14.78
C ASP A 75 4.17 -9.19 14.38
N ALA A 76 4.09 -9.78 13.17
CA ALA A 76 2.94 -10.58 12.85
C ALA A 76 3.08 -11.88 13.64
N ALA A 77 2.21 -12.13 14.63
CA ALA A 77 2.15 -13.38 15.40
C ALA A 77 1.84 -14.65 14.53
N ALA A 78 1.96 -14.53 13.21
CA ALA A 78 1.79 -15.54 12.21
C ALA A 78 3.08 -16.37 12.03
N ASN A 79 2.94 -17.55 11.43
CA ASN A 79 4.10 -18.35 11.03
C ASN A 79 4.94 -17.55 10.01
N ARG A 80 6.26 -17.63 10.12
CA ARG A 80 7.23 -16.91 9.27
C ARG A 80 6.94 -16.98 7.76
N THR A 81 6.36 -18.09 7.29
CA THR A 81 6.01 -18.33 5.88
C THR A 81 4.81 -17.54 5.40
N ASP A 82 3.95 -17.10 6.31
CA ASP A 82 2.67 -16.45 5.99
C ASP A 82 2.80 -14.92 6.03
N ILE A 83 3.90 -14.41 6.59
CA ILE A 83 4.19 -12.98 6.71
C ILE A 83 4.58 -12.40 5.36
N SER A 84 3.70 -11.54 4.83
CA SER A 84 3.95 -10.82 3.59
C SER A 84 3.33 -9.43 3.64
N GLY A 85 4.01 -8.45 3.05
CA GLY A 85 3.42 -7.12 2.96
C GLY A 85 2.06 -7.09 2.23
N GLY A 86 1.80 -8.05 1.34
CA GLY A 86 0.53 -8.19 0.63
C GLY A 86 -0.58 -8.79 1.49
N GLY A 87 -0.25 -9.61 2.49
CA GLY A 87 -1.21 -10.25 3.39
C GLY A 87 -1.43 -9.49 4.70
N ASP A 88 -0.38 -8.94 5.30
CA ASP A 88 -0.45 -8.31 6.62
C ASP A 88 -0.56 -6.77 6.53
N ALA A 89 0.29 -6.16 5.71
CA ALA A 89 0.39 -4.70 5.65
C ALA A 89 -0.62 -4.07 4.68
N ALA A 90 -1.02 -4.78 3.61
CA ALA A 90 -1.96 -4.26 2.62
C ALA A 90 -3.39 -4.04 3.17
N PRO A 91 -3.98 -4.91 4.01
CA PRO A 91 -5.28 -4.64 4.64
C PRO A 91 -5.27 -3.38 5.52
N ILE A 92 -4.19 -3.16 6.27
CA ILE A 92 -4.02 -1.95 7.11
C ILE A 92 -3.94 -0.71 6.21
N ALA A 93 -3.13 -0.76 5.15
CA ALA A 93 -3.02 0.33 4.18
C ALA A 93 -4.39 0.63 3.56
N ARG A 94 -5.17 -0.39 3.19
CA ARG A 94 -6.53 -0.24 2.64
C ARG A 94 -7.45 0.50 3.60
N ALA A 95 -7.49 0.12 4.88
CA ALA A 95 -8.35 0.77 5.86
C ALA A 95 -8.01 2.26 6.05
N VAL A 96 -6.72 2.60 6.12
CA VAL A 96 -6.27 4.00 6.18
C VAL A 96 -6.64 4.77 4.92
N MET A 97 -6.52 4.15 3.75
CA MET A 97 -6.87 4.77 2.48
C MET A 97 -8.38 5.01 2.32
N GLU A 98 -9.22 4.06 2.72
CA GLU A 98 -10.68 4.22 2.74
C GLU A 98 -11.10 5.39 3.63
N GLU A 99 -10.47 5.52 4.80
CA GLU A 99 -10.74 6.64 5.71
C GLU A 99 -10.25 7.98 5.14
N GLY A 100 -9.07 8.03 4.53
CA GLY A 100 -8.58 9.24 3.87
C GLY A 100 -9.49 9.73 2.75
N LEU A 101 -10.02 8.80 1.92
CA LEU A 101 -11.00 9.11 0.88
C LEU A 101 -12.33 9.61 1.47
N ARG A 102 -12.78 9.03 2.59
CA ARG A 102 -14.00 9.48 3.28
C ARG A 102 -13.84 10.90 3.82
N LEU A 103 -12.70 11.22 4.43
CA LEU A 103 -12.40 12.55 4.97
C LEU A 103 -12.32 13.62 3.87
N GLU A 104 -11.68 13.29 2.73
CA GLU A 104 -11.66 14.19 1.55
C GLU A 104 -13.09 14.49 1.07
N ALA A 105 -13.95 13.46 0.99
CA ALA A 105 -15.35 13.64 0.58
C ALA A 105 -16.17 14.51 1.56
N GLU A 106 -15.74 14.59 2.83
CA GLU A 106 -16.29 15.47 3.86
C GLU A 106 -15.66 16.87 3.88
N GLY A 107 -14.66 17.12 3.01
CA GLY A 107 -13.93 18.38 2.93
C GLY A 107 -12.97 18.61 4.11
N ARG A 108 -12.43 17.53 4.68
CA ARG A 108 -11.56 17.55 5.87
C ARG A 108 -10.12 17.20 5.56
#